data_AF-A0A1A8S9P5-F1
#
_entry.id   AF-A0A1A8S9P5-F1
#
_cell.length_a   1.000
_cell.length_b   1.000
_cell.length_c   1.000
_cell.angle_alpha   90.00
_cell.angle_beta   90.00
_cell.angle_gamma   90.00
#
_symmetry.space_group_name_H-M   'P 1'
#
loop_
_entity.id
_entity.type
_entity.pdbx_description
1 polymer ?
#
loop_
_entity_poly.entity_id
_entity_poly.type
_entity_poly.pdbx_seq_one_letter_code
_entity_poly.pdbx_strand_id
1 'polypeptide(L)'
;MAAVIRKAKSQDLSLWVFLLLLNLLPESSRAVVGHKEPLPDDSRDNITIFTRILDRLLDGYDNRLRPGLGETVTEVRTNIYVTSFGPVSDTDMEYTIDVFFRQSWRDERLKFDGPMQVLPLNNLLASKIWTPDTFFHNGKKSVAHNMTTPNKLLRLVDNGTLLYTMRL
;
A
#
# COMPACT_ATOMS: atom_id res chain seq x y z
N MET A 1 -49.38 -58.03 51.81
CA MET A 1 -48.29 -58.55 52.63
C MET A 1 -47.31 -57.42 52.93
N ALA A 2 -46.90 -57.30 54.20
CA ALA A 2 -45.77 -56.58 54.79
C ALA A 2 -45.54 -55.07 54.49
N ALA A 3 -45.67 -54.27 55.54
CA ALA A 3 -45.15 -52.91 55.67
C ALA A 3 -43.64 -52.91 55.96
N VAL A 4 -42.91 -51.90 55.48
CA VAL A 4 -41.63 -51.49 56.05
C VAL A 4 -41.64 -49.98 56.25
N ILE A 5 -41.37 -49.59 57.50
CA ILE A 5 -41.42 -48.25 58.05
C ILE A 5 -40.06 -47.54 57.87
N ARG A 6 -40.17 -46.25 57.56
CA ARG A 6 -39.22 -45.12 57.54
C ARG A 6 -37.84 -45.27 58.21
N LYS A 7 -36.87 -44.59 57.60
CA LYS A 7 -35.94 -43.71 58.33
C LYS A 7 -35.72 -42.40 57.57
N ALA A 8 -36.06 -41.28 58.20
CA ALA A 8 -35.81 -39.93 57.68
C ALA A 8 -34.31 -39.59 57.79
N LYS A 9 -33.75 -38.89 56.80
CA LYS A 9 -32.39 -38.32 56.87
C LYS A 9 -32.47 -36.81 56.66
N SER A 10 -32.23 -36.11 57.77
CA SER A 10 -32.11 -34.65 57.88
C SER A 10 -30.74 -34.21 57.36
N GLN A 11 -30.66 -33.64 56.17
CA GLN A 11 -29.55 -32.79 55.70
C GLN A 11 -30.07 -31.93 54.56
N ASP A 12 -30.33 -30.63 54.77
CA ASP A 12 -30.43 -29.60 53.68
C ASP A 12 -30.65 -28.15 54.19
N LEU A 13 -30.11 -27.78 55.36
CA LEU A 13 -30.19 -26.38 55.83
C LEU A 13 -28.85 -25.63 55.76
N SER A 14 -27.71 -26.33 55.85
CA SER A 14 -26.38 -25.71 55.86
C SER A 14 -25.96 -25.15 54.50
N LEU A 15 -26.35 -25.81 53.40
CA LEU A 15 -26.02 -25.38 52.03
C LEU A 15 -26.75 -24.10 51.63
N TRP A 16 -28.00 -23.95 52.06
CA TRP A 16 -28.79 -22.74 51.79
C TRP A 16 -28.27 -21.54 52.56
N VAL A 17 -27.84 -21.73 53.81
CA VAL A 17 -27.23 -20.66 54.62
C VAL A 17 -25.88 -20.22 54.02
N PHE A 18 -25.09 -21.15 53.47
CA PHE A 18 -23.83 -20.82 52.81
C PHE A 18 -24.04 -20.01 51.52
N LEU A 19 -25.05 -20.36 50.71
CA LEU A 19 -25.43 -19.58 49.52
C LEU A 19 -25.96 -18.18 49.86
N LEU A 20 -26.67 -18.05 50.98
CA LEU A 20 -27.17 -16.74 51.43
C LEU A 20 -26.04 -15.84 51.95
N LEU A 21 -25.07 -16.41 52.67
CA LEU A 21 -23.89 -15.70 53.17
C LEU A 21 -22.94 -15.25 52.05
N LEU A 22 -22.86 -15.99 50.94
CA LEU A 22 -22.02 -15.60 49.80
C LEU A 22 -22.53 -14.33 49.11
N ASN A 23 -23.84 -14.05 49.17
CA ASN A 23 -24.47 -12.85 48.59
C ASN A 23 -24.41 -11.61 49.51
N LEU A 24 -23.85 -11.74 50.71
CA LEU A 24 -23.70 -10.64 51.68
C LEU A 24 -22.28 -10.05 51.72
N LEU A 25 -21.36 -10.52 50.86
CA LEU A 25 -20.03 -9.93 50.73
C LEU A 25 -20.07 -8.65 49.87
N PRO A 26 -19.35 -7.58 50.26
CA PRO A 26 -19.36 -6.32 49.54
C PRO A 26 -18.80 -6.45 48.11
N GLU A 27 -19.44 -5.79 47.14
CA GLU A 27 -19.17 -5.88 45.69
C GLU A 27 -17.75 -5.50 45.25
N SER A 28 -16.88 -5.05 46.15
CA SER A 28 -15.53 -4.56 45.86
C SER A 28 -14.56 -5.64 45.35
N SER A 29 -14.95 -6.92 45.37
CA SER A 29 -14.10 -8.05 44.95
C SER A 29 -14.52 -8.70 43.62
N ARG A 30 -15.48 -8.14 42.88
CA ARG A 30 -15.70 -8.56 41.49
C ARG A 30 -14.54 -8.06 40.63
N ALA A 31 -13.63 -8.96 40.28
CA ALA A 31 -12.61 -8.68 39.27
C ALA A 31 -13.31 -8.25 37.98
N VAL A 32 -13.20 -6.97 37.64
CA VAL A 32 -13.62 -6.44 36.35
C VAL A 32 -12.68 -7.08 35.32
N VAL A 33 -13.18 -8.09 34.61
CA VAL A 33 -12.58 -8.51 33.35
C VAL A 33 -12.73 -7.33 32.41
N GLY A 34 -11.71 -6.47 32.37
CA GLY A 34 -11.66 -5.39 31.42
C GLY A 34 -11.74 -6.00 30.03
N HIS A 35 -12.85 -5.76 29.33
CA HIS A 35 -12.85 -5.85 27.88
C HIS A 35 -11.73 -4.91 27.40
N LYS A 36 -10.60 -5.49 27.05
CA LYS A 36 -9.57 -4.77 26.29
C LYS A 36 -10.27 -4.48 24.96
N GLU A 37 -10.72 -3.24 24.78
CA GLU A 37 -11.09 -2.71 23.46
C GLU A 37 -10.04 -3.23 22.47
N PRO A 38 -10.44 -3.86 21.35
CA PRO A 38 -9.49 -4.27 20.34
C PRO A 38 -8.69 -3.02 19.97
N LEU A 39 -7.36 -3.12 19.96
CA LEU A 39 -6.52 -2.05 19.46
C LEU A 39 -7.10 -1.60 18.11
N PRO A 40 -7.35 -0.29 17.89
CA PRO A 40 -7.89 0.19 16.63
C PRO A 40 -6.98 -0.32 15.51
N ASP A 41 -7.58 -1.03 14.56
CA ASP A 41 -6.89 -1.61 13.42
C ASP A 41 -6.56 -0.49 12.42
N ASP A 42 -5.60 0.35 12.79
CA ASP A 42 -5.07 1.48 12.01
C ASP A 42 -4.66 1.04 10.59
N SER A 43 -4.35 -0.24 10.41
CA SER A 43 -4.01 -0.81 9.09
C SER A 43 -5.18 -0.76 8.09
N ARG A 44 -6.42 -0.99 8.54
CA ARG A 44 -7.62 -0.93 7.67
C ARG A 44 -7.96 0.48 7.24
N ASP A 45 -7.78 1.44 8.15
CA ASP A 45 -8.01 2.85 7.87
C ASP A 45 -6.98 3.36 6.85
N ASN A 46 -5.71 2.98 7.01
CA ASN A 46 -4.63 3.34 6.08
C ASN A 46 -4.84 2.77 4.67
N ILE A 47 -5.30 1.53 4.53
CA ILE A 47 -5.59 0.92 3.21
C ILE A 47 -6.76 1.65 2.53
N THR A 48 -7.82 1.98 3.28
CA THR A 48 -8.99 2.68 2.75
C THR A 48 -8.66 4.11 2.35
N ILE A 49 -7.76 4.77 3.08
CA ILE A 49 -7.24 6.09 2.73
C ILE A 49 -6.42 6.02 1.44
N PHE A 50 -5.56 5.01 1.30
CA PHE A 50 -4.74 4.81 0.10
C PHE A 50 -5.59 4.64 -1.17
N THR A 51 -6.57 3.73 -1.15
CA THR A 51 -7.45 3.50 -2.31
C THR A 51 -8.24 4.76 -2.67
N ARG A 52 -8.77 5.47 -1.68
CA ARG A 52 -9.48 6.74 -1.89
C ARG A 52 -8.60 7.82 -2.51
N ILE A 53 -7.32 7.90 -2.13
CA ILE A 53 -6.37 8.84 -2.74
C ILE A 53 -6.17 8.47 -4.21
N LEU A 54 -5.92 7.19 -4.53
CA LEU A 54 -5.71 6.75 -5.91
C LEU A 54 -6.92 6.97 -6.81
N ASP A 55 -8.13 6.70 -6.31
CA ASP A 55 -9.38 6.89 -7.07
C ASP A 55 -9.61 8.37 -7.41
N ARG A 56 -9.27 9.28 -6.48
CA ARG A 56 -9.37 10.73 -6.70
C ARG A 56 -8.26 11.28 -7.59
N LEU A 57 -7.07 10.68 -7.54
CA LEU A 57 -5.89 11.17 -8.25
C LEU A 57 -6.07 11.25 -9.77
N LEU A 58 -6.89 10.34 -10.32
CA LEU A 58 -7.13 10.24 -11.76
C LEU A 58 -8.49 10.82 -12.18
N ASP A 59 -9.26 11.39 -11.26
CA ASP A 59 -10.51 12.04 -11.60
C ASP A 59 -10.24 13.33 -12.39
N GLY A 60 -10.81 13.42 -13.59
CA GLY A 60 -10.55 14.53 -14.52
C GLY A 60 -9.13 14.61 -15.09
N TYR A 61 -8.26 13.62 -14.84
CA TYR A 61 -6.89 13.62 -15.35
C TYR A 61 -6.84 13.19 -16.82
N ASP A 62 -6.37 14.09 -17.70
CA ASP A 62 -6.09 13.77 -19.11
C ASP A 62 -4.60 13.53 -19.33
N ASN A 63 -4.25 12.27 -19.63
CA ASN A 63 -2.88 11.83 -19.87
C ASN A 63 -2.33 12.21 -21.24
N ARG A 64 -3.16 12.74 -22.15
CA ARG A 64 -2.74 13.24 -23.46
C ARG A 64 -2.15 14.65 -23.36
N LEU A 65 -2.45 15.35 -22.27
CA LEU A 65 -2.00 16.71 -22.04
C LEU A 65 -0.74 16.70 -21.16
N ARG A 66 0.31 17.34 -21.66
CA ARG A 66 1.55 17.58 -20.92
C ARG A 66 1.26 18.45 -19.69
N PRO A 67 1.90 18.21 -18.53
CA PRO A 67 1.84 19.12 -17.39
C PRO A 67 2.26 20.55 -17.78
N GLY A 68 1.50 21.56 -17.36
CA GLY A 68 1.78 22.96 -17.68
C GLY A 68 1.58 23.34 -19.15
N LEU A 69 0.77 22.59 -19.91
CA LEU A 69 0.46 22.91 -21.31
C LEU A 69 -0.08 24.35 -21.43
N GLY A 70 0.61 25.19 -22.20
CA GLY A 70 0.24 26.60 -22.41
C GLY A 70 0.74 27.57 -21.33
N GLU A 71 1.37 27.07 -20.27
CA GLU A 71 1.83 27.89 -19.13
C GLU A 71 3.34 27.78 -18.93
N THR A 72 3.85 26.57 -18.71
CA THR A 72 5.25 26.33 -18.32
C THR A 72 5.86 25.16 -19.11
N VAL A 73 7.19 25.15 -19.14
CA VAL A 73 7.95 24.03 -19.69
C VAL A 73 8.05 22.95 -18.63
N THR A 74 7.76 21.70 -19.01
CA THR A 74 7.96 20.55 -18.13
C THR A 74 9.45 20.22 -18.08
N GLU A 75 10.10 20.52 -16.96
CA GLU A 75 11.48 20.09 -16.71
C GLU A 75 11.49 18.59 -16.40
N VAL A 76 12.18 17.81 -17.23
CA VAL A 76 12.39 16.37 -17.04
C VAL A 76 13.85 16.13 -16.70
N ARG A 77 14.13 15.73 -15.46
CA ARG A 77 15.46 15.34 -15.00
C ARG A 77 15.70 13.87 -15.28
N THR A 78 16.73 13.57 -16.05
CA THR A 78 17.08 12.19 -16.39
C THR A 78 18.28 11.72 -15.56
N ASN A 79 18.29 10.43 -15.23
CA ASN A 79 19.40 9.76 -14.60
C ASN A 79 19.57 8.38 -15.24
N ILE A 80 20.79 8.07 -15.66
CA ILE A 80 21.13 6.77 -16.24
C ILE A 80 22.07 6.07 -15.28
N TYR A 81 21.72 4.84 -14.91
CA TYR A 81 22.63 3.94 -14.23
C TYR A 81 22.95 2.76 -15.17
N VAL A 82 24.20 2.67 -15.61
CA VAL A 82 24.65 1.60 -16.51
C VAL A 82 24.91 0.35 -15.68
N THR A 83 24.18 -0.73 -15.97
CA THR A 83 24.40 -2.02 -15.31
C THR A 83 25.46 -2.83 -16.02
N SER A 84 25.48 -2.79 -17.36
CA SER A 84 26.46 -3.50 -18.16
C SER A 84 26.73 -2.74 -19.45
N PHE A 85 27.97 -2.81 -19.91
CA PHE A 85 28.32 -2.42 -21.27
C PHE A 85 28.56 -3.72 -22.03
N GLY A 86 27.68 -4.01 -22.97
CA GLY A 86 27.66 -5.25 -23.75
C GLY A 86 28.70 -5.26 -24.88
N PRO A 87 28.60 -6.23 -25.80
CA PRO A 87 29.53 -6.34 -26.91
C PRO A 87 29.46 -5.13 -27.85
N VAL A 88 30.61 -4.81 -28.43
CA VAL A 88 30.76 -3.84 -29.52
C VAL A 88 31.00 -4.63 -30.81
N SER A 89 30.16 -4.42 -31.81
CA SER A 89 30.33 -4.99 -33.16
C SER A 89 30.95 -3.93 -34.06
N ASP A 90 32.20 -4.17 -34.49
CA ASP A 90 32.87 -3.31 -35.47
C ASP A 90 32.25 -3.47 -36.87
N THR A 91 31.79 -4.68 -37.21
CA THR A 91 31.14 -4.99 -38.49
C THR A 91 29.83 -4.21 -38.66
N ASP A 92 29.01 -4.19 -37.61
CA ASP A 92 27.71 -3.52 -37.65
C ASP A 92 27.79 -2.07 -37.15
N MET A 93 28.93 -1.64 -36.60
CA MET A 93 29.11 -0.35 -35.94
C MET A 93 28.04 -0.10 -34.85
N GLU A 94 27.87 -1.05 -33.94
CA GLU A 94 26.91 -0.94 -32.83
C GLU A 94 27.47 -1.45 -31.52
N TYR A 95 26.86 -1.02 -30.42
CA TYR A 95 27.15 -1.53 -29.09
C TYR A 95 25.85 -1.82 -28.36
N THR A 96 25.89 -2.79 -27.45
CA THR A 96 24.76 -3.08 -26.54
C THR A 96 25.03 -2.46 -25.18
N ILE A 97 24.02 -1.92 -24.51
CA ILE A 97 24.13 -1.39 -23.15
C ILE A 97 22.89 -1.76 -22.37
N ASP A 98 23.07 -2.25 -21.14
CA ASP A 98 21.96 -2.44 -20.20
C ASP A 98 21.94 -1.27 -19.21
N VAL A 99 20.80 -0.60 -19.08
CA VAL A 99 20.66 0.56 -18.20
C VAL A 99 19.39 0.53 -17.36
N PHE A 100 19.48 1.08 -16.15
CA PHE A 100 18.32 1.65 -15.48
C PHE A 100 18.18 3.12 -15.89
N PHE A 101 17.17 3.39 -16.70
CA PHE A 101 16.81 4.73 -17.10
C PHE A 101 15.76 5.30 -16.17
N ARG A 102 16.08 6.43 -15.54
CA ARG A 102 15.23 7.12 -14.56
C ARG A 102 14.90 8.50 -15.06
N GLN A 103 13.65 8.89 -14.86
CA GLN A 103 13.14 10.21 -15.22
C GLN A 103 12.34 10.75 -14.05
N SER A 104 12.57 12.01 -13.73
CA SER A 104 11.80 12.73 -12.74
C SER A 104 11.27 14.03 -13.31
N TRP A 105 9.99 14.27 -13.12
CA TRP A 105 9.31 15.50 -13.52
C TRP A 105 8.23 15.82 -12.50
N ARG A 106 7.72 17.04 -12.55
CA ARG A 106 6.65 17.50 -11.66
C ARG A 106 5.35 17.65 -12.43
N ASP A 107 4.28 17.04 -11.91
CA ASP A 107 2.90 17.20 -12.40
C ASP A 107 2.03 17.67 -11.24
N GLU A 108 1.70 18.97 -11.25
CA GLU A 108 0.88 19.63 -10.21
C GLU A 108 -0.51 18.99 -10.05
N ARG A 109 -1.04 18.36 -11.11
CA ARG A 109 -2.36 17.71 -11.12
C ARG A 109 -2.41 16.45 -10.27
N LEU A 110 -1.25 15.85 -10.00
CA LEU A 110 -1.11 14.59 -9.24
C LEU A 110 -0.70 14.84 -7.79
N LYS A 111 -0.84 16.06 -7.29
CA LYS A 111 -0.66 16.35 -5.86
C LYS A 111 -1.72 15.62 -5.04
N PHE A 112 -1.30 15.11 -3.89
CA PHE A 112 -2.21 14.47 -2.95
C PHE A 112 -1.77 14.76 -1.52
N ASP A 113 -2.74 14.83 -0.62
CA ASP A 113 -2.51 14.95 0.81
C ASP A 113 -2.90 13.63 1.49
N GLY A 114 -2.00 13.11 2.33
CA GLY A 114 -2.23 11.87 3.04
C GLY A 114 -1.14 11.60 4.09
N PRO A 115 -1.31 10.52 4.87
CA PRO A 115 -0.32 10.14 5.89
C PRO A 115 1.01 9.66 5.29
N MET A 116 1.05 9.36 3.99
CA MET A 116 2.25 8.92 3.28
C MET A 116 2.77 9.98 2.31
N GLN A 117 4.08 10.13 2.26
CA GLN A 117 4.74 11.11 1.38
C GLN A 117 4.98 10.57 -0.04
N VAL A 118 5.01 9.25 -0.20
CA VAL A 118 5.32 8.60 -1.48
C VAL A 118 4.35 7.46 -1.76
N LEU A 119 3.70 7.53 -2.91
CA LEU A 119 2.81 6.50 -3.44
C LEU A 119 3.53 5.68 -4.53
N PRO A 120 3.82 4.40 -4.30
CA PRO A 120 4.19 3.50 -5.38
C PRO A 120 2.94 3.18 -6.22
N LEU A 121 3.02 3.41 -7.52
CA LEU A 121 1.94 3.15 -8.46
C LEU A 121 2.16 1.83 -9.19
N ASN A 122 1.08 1.09 -9.41
CA ASN A 122 1.11 -0.12 -10.21
C ASN A 122 1.22 0.21 -11.72
N ASN A 123 1.52 -0.81 -12.54
CA ASN A 123 1.65 -0.64 -13.98
C ASN A 123 0.37 -0.12 -14.66
N LEU A 124 -0.81 -0.45 -14.13
CA LEU A 124 -2.09 -0.01 -14.68
C LEU A 124 -2.27 1.51 -14.52
N LEU A 125 -2.04 2.03 -13.31
CA LEU A 125 -2.13 3.46 -13.02
C LEU A 125 -1.01 4.23 -13.72
N ALA A 126 0.20 3.68 -13.76
CA ALA A 126 1.31 4.28 -14.48
C ALA A 126 1.00 4.50 -15.98
N SER A 127 0.21 3.61 -16.59
CA SER A 127 -0.21 3.75 -18.00
C SER A 127 -1.25 4.86 -18.22
N LYS A 128 -1.93 5.29 -17.16
CA LYS A 128 -2.93 6.37 -17.17
C LYS A 128 -2.34 7.74 -16.83
N ILE A 129 -1.04 7.83 -16.59
CA ILE A 129 -0.34 9.07 -16.27
C ILE A 129 0.45 9.53 -17.50
N TRP A 130 0.48 10.84 -17.74
CA TRP A 130 1.34 11.39 -18.79
C TRP A 130 2.80 11.06 -18.49
N THR A 131 3.50 10.49 -19.46
CA THR A 131 4.95 10.20 -19.36
C THR A 131 5.66 10.84 -20.55
N PRO A 132 6.88 11.36 -20.35
CA PRO A 132 7.65 11.96 -21.45
C PRO A 132 7.99 10.89 -22.49
N ASP A 133 7.84 11.24 -23.77
CA ASP A 133 8.10 10.43 -24.95
C ASP A 133 9.59 10.38 -25.30
N THR A 134 10.41 10.01 -24.32
CA THR A 134 11.86 9.98 -24.50
C THR A 134 12.32 8.80 -25.35
N PHE A 135 13.13 9.09 -26.37
CA PHE A 135 13.70 8.09 -27.28
C PHE A 135 15.21 8.31 -27.46
N PHE A 136 15.92 7.27 -27.87
CA PHE A 136 17.35 7.33 -28.18
C PHE A 136 17.54 7.57 -29.67
N HIS A 137 18.06 8.75 -30.04
CA HIS A 137 18.25 9.15 -31.44
C HIS A 137 19.06 8.14 -32.27
N ASN A 138 20.06 7.54 -31.65
CA ASN A 138 21.03 6.62 -32.22
C ASN A 138 20.78 5.16 -31.81
N GLY A 139 19.62 4.88 -31.20
CA GLY A 139 19.19 3.52 -30.93
C GLY A 139 18.77 2.83 -32.22
N LYS A 140 19.54 1.84 -32.69
CA LYS A 140 19.12 0.99 -33.82
C LYS A 140 17.97 0.06 -33.43
N LYS A 141 18.11 -0.60 -32.28
CA LYS A 141 17.11 -1.49 -31.69
C LYS A 141 17.21 -1.39 -30.17
N SER A 142 16.13 -0.97 -29.52
CA SER A 142 16.02 -0.93 -28.06
C SER A 142 14.93 -1.89 -27.60
N VAL A 143 15.22 -2.75 -26.63
CA VAL A 143 14.25 -3.72 -26.10
C VAL A 143 13.95 -3.37 -24.65
N ALA A 144 12.75 -2.87 -24.38
CA ALA A 144 12.30 -2.75 -23.00
C ALA A 144 12.10 -4.15 -22.41
N HIS A 145 12.86 -4.51 -21.37
CA HIS A 145 12.77 -5.83 -20.75
C HIS A 145 11.38 -6.06 -20.13
N ASN A 146 10.68 -7.10 -20.62
CA ASN A 146 9.29 -7.42 -20.22
C ASN A 146 9.13 -8.80 -19.54
N MET A 147 10.15 -9.33 -18.85
CA MET A 147 10.08 -10.60 -18.12
C MET A 147 10.31 -10.39 -16.62
N THR A 148 9.47 -10.87 -15.68
CA THR A 148 8.12 -11.49 -15.78
C THR A 148 6.96 -10.49 -15.66
N THR A 149 7.25 -9.21 -15.37
CA THR A 149 6.32 -8.07 -15.47
C THR A 149 7.05 -6.92 -16.18
N PRO A 150 6.33 -5.95 -16.81
CA PRO A 150 6.98 -4.75 -17.33
C PRO A 150 7.73 -4.08 -16.17
N ASN A 151 9.06 -3.97 -16.29
CA ASN A 151 9.94 -3.43 -15.24
C ASN A 151 9.84 -1.90 -15.20
N LYS A 152 8.62 -1.39 -15.01
CA LYS A 152 8.27 0.02 -14.88
C LYS A 152 7.85 0.26 -13.46
N LEU A 153 8.55 1.15 -12.77
CA LEU A 153 8.17 1.59 -11.44
C LEU A 153 7.91 3.09 -11.50
N LEU A 154 6.69 3.49 -11.17
CA LEU A 154 6.32 4.88 -11.03
C LEU A 154 6.07 5.15 -9.55
N ARG A 155 6.79 6.13 -9.00
CA ARG A 155 6.58 6.63 -7.64
C ARG A 155 6.14 8.07 -7.73
N LEU A 156 5.12 8.42 -6.97
CA LEU A 156 4.56 9.75 -6.88
C LEU A 156 4.80 10.30 -5.49
N VAL A 157 5.45 11.46 -5.41
CA VAL A 157 5.64 12.23 -4.17
C VAL A 157 4.42 13.12 -3.96
N ASP A 158 4.04 13.37 -2.71
CA ASP A 158 2.91 14.22 -2.28
C ASP A 158 2.83 15.58 -3.02
N ASN A 159 3.98 16.19 -3.28
CA ASN A 159 4.12 17.45 -3.98
C ASN A 159 3.90 17.38 -5.52
N GLY A 160 3.53 16.22 -6.05
CA GLY A 160 3.30 15.98 -7.48
C GLY A 160 4.56 15.61 -8.27
N THR A 161 5.69 15.37 -7.61
CA THR A 161 6.92 14.91 -8.28
C THR A 161 6.82 13.43 -8.59
N LEU A 162 7.02 13.06 -9.85
CA LEU A 162 7.07 11.68 -10.29
C LEU A 162 8.52 11.22 -10.43
N LEU A 163 8.74 9.96 -10.11
CA LEU A 163 9.95 9.21 -10.43
C LEU A 163 9.55 7.97 -11.21
N TYR A 164 9.89 7.96 -12.48
CA TYR A 164 9.69 6.83 -13.38
C TYR A 164 11.02 6.13 -13.61
N THR A 165 11.05 4.82 -13.40
CA THR A 165 12.22 3.99 -13.64
C THR A 165 11.87 2.87 -14.58
N MET A 166 12.70 2.66 -15.60
CA MET A 166 12.62 1.54 -16.52
C MET A 166 13.99 0.87 -16.67
N ARG A 167 13.99 -0.43 -16.98
CA ARG A 167 15.18 -1.15 -17.42
C ARG A 167 15.16 -1.29 -18.94
N LEU A 168 16.21 -0.81 -19.60
CA LEU A 168 16.40 -0.82 -21.04
C LEU A 168 17.66 -1.58 -21.42
#